data_AF-A0AA35G8K7-F1
#
_entry.id   AF-A0AA35G8K7-F1
#
_cell.length_a   1.000
_cell.length_b   1.000
_cell.length_c   1.000
_cell.angle_alpha   90.00
_cell.angle_beta   90.00
_cell.angle_gamma   90.00
#
_symmetry.space_group_name_H-M   'P 1'
#
loop_
_entity.id
_entity.type
_entity.pdbx_description
1 polymer ?
#
loop_
_entity_poly.entity_id
_entity_poly.type
_entity_poly.pdbx_seq_one_letter_code
_entity_poly.pdbx_strand_id
1 'polypeptide(L)' 'MIRVTRLRAREEIVVNADLIETVESTPDTVITLTNGHKIIVQESPDEIVRRVVEYKRAILGPRGPDGSVSGP' A
#
# COMPACT_ATOMS: atom_id res chain seq x y z
N MET A 1 1.03 1.51 5.95
CA MET A 1 2.30 1.92 5.34
C MET A 1 2.86 0.75 4.54
N ILE A 2 3.12 0.93 3.24
CA ILE A 2 3.72 -0.07 2.35
C ILE A 2 5.00 0.48 1.74
N ARG A 3 6.00 -0.38 1.52
CA ARG A 3 7.24 -0.01 0.81
C ARG A 3 7.04 -0.20 -0.68
N VAL A 4 7.47 0.78 -1.47
CA VAL A 4 7.47 0.75 -2.94
C VAL A 4 8.72 1.45 -3.46
N THR A 5 9.11 1.15 -4.68
CA THR A 5 10.32 1.71 -5.27
C THR A 5 9.97 2.65 -6.41
N ARG A 6 10.42 3.91 -6.33
CA ARG A 6 10.14 4.90 -7.36
C ARG A 6 10.87 4.53 -8.66
N LEU A 7 10.13 4.39 -9.76
CA LEU A 7 10.66 3.89 -11.04
C LEU A 7 11.86 4.69 -11.55
N ARG A 8 11.79 6.03 -11.47
CA ARG A 8 12.80 6.93 -12.05
C ARG A 8 14.06 7.11 -11.21
N ALA A 9 13.95 6.99 -9.88
CA ALA A 9 15.05 7.29 -8.96
C ALA A 9 15.71 6.04 -8.38
N ARG A 10 15.06 4.86 -8.51
CA ARG A 10 15.43 3.62 -7.78
C ARG A 10 15.55 3.80 -6.27
N GLU A 11 14.88 4.82 -5.74
CA GLU A 11 14.79 5.10 -4.31
C GLU A 11 13.57 4.37 -3.73
N GLU A 12 13.75 3.72 -2.59
CA GLU A 12 12.67 3.11 -1.85
C GLU A 12 11.94 4.15 -0.99
N ILE A 13 10.62 4.18 -1.10
CA ILE A 13 9.77 5.09 -0.33
C ILE A 13 8.68 4.30 0.39
N VAL A 14 8.16 4.90 1.45
CA VAL A 14 7.02 4.34 2.19
C VAL A 14 5.77 5.16 1.89
N VAL A 15 4.73 4.49 1.41
CA VAL A 15 3.45 5.10 1.05
C VAL A 15 2.38 4.70 2.07
N ASN A 16 1.52 5.64 2.43
CA ASN A 16 0.35 5.34 3.23
C ASN A 16 -0.68 4.58 2.38
N ALA A 17 -0.92 3.31 2.72
CA ALA A 17 -1.84 2.43 2.01
C ALA A 17 -3.29 2.91 2.05
N ASP A 18 -3.70 3.60 3.12
CA ASP A 18 -5.08 4.07 3.28
C ASP A 18 -5.37 5.33 2.45
N LEU A 19 -4.33 5.99 1.94
CA LEU A 19 -4.46 7.15 1.06
C LEU A 19 -4.36 6.79 -0.42
N ILE A 20 -4.14 5.52 -0.75
CA ILE A 20 -4.13 5.07 -2.14
C ILE A 20 -5.56 5.07 -2.67
N GLU A 21 -5.78 5.83 -3.74
CA GLU A 21 -7.07 5.92 -4.43
C GLU A 21 -7.13 4.92 -5.58
N THR A 22 -6.13 4.94 -6.47
CA THR A 22 -6.04 4.01 -7.61
C THR A 22 -4.62 3.48 -7.80
N VAL A 23 -4.53 2.30 -8.40
CA VAL A 23 -3.29 1.70 -8.88
C VAL A 23 -3.54 1.20 -10.30
N GLU A 24 -2.83 1.77 -11.26
CA GLU A 24 -3.04 1.52 -12.70
C GLU A 24 -1.71 1.14 -13.36
N SER A 25 -1.74 0.34 -14.42
CA SER A 25 -0.55 -0.06 -15.19
C SER A 25 -0.63 0.48 -16.62
N THR A 26 0.11 1.55 -16.92
CA THR A 26 0.18 2.16 -18.27
C THR A 26 1.42 3.04 -18.46
N PRO A 27 2.39 2.69 -19.33
CA PRO A 27 3.02 1.35 -19.44
C PRO A 27 3.72 0.94 -18.12
N ASP A 28 3.93 1.89 -17.22
CA ASP A 28 4.46 1.73 -15.88
C ASP A 28 3.34 1.72 -14.84
N THR A 29 3.63 1.25 -13.62
CA THR A 29 2.63 1.30 -12.54
C THR A 29 2.56 2.69 -11.92
N VAL A 30 1.35 3.23 -11.80
CA VAL A 30 1.08 4.53 -11.20
C VAL A 30 0.16 4.34 -9.99
N ILE A 31 0.62 4.83 -8.83
CA ILE A 31 -0.20 4.98 -7.63
C ILE A 31 -0.74 6.40 -7.61
N THR A 32 -2.07 6.55 -7.61
CA THR A 32 -2.74 7.84 -7.37
C THR A 32 -3.19 7.88 -5.92
N LEU A 33 -2.82 8.94 -5.20
CA LEU A 33 -3.30 9.21 -3.85
C LEU A 33 -4.58 10.03 -3.88
N THR A 34 -5.35 9.97 -2.80
CA THR A 34 -6.62 10.72 -2.60
C THR A 34 -6.53 12.23 -2.72
N ASN A 35 -5.32 12.80 -2.69
CA ASN A 35 -5.06 14.23 -2.93
C ASN A 35 -4.68 14.52 -4.39
N GLY A 36 -4.81 13.56 -5.30
CA GLY A 36 -4.43 13.65 -6.70
C GLY A 36 -2.93 13.48 -6.98
N HIS A 37 -2.08 13.30 -5.95
CA HIS A 37 -0.65 13.11 -6.13
C HIS A 37 -0.35 11.74 -6.75
N LYS A 38 0.51 11.71 -7.78
CA LYS A 38 0.83 10.49 -8.53
C LYS A 38 2.27 10.05 -8.31
N ILE A 39 2.47 8.75 -8.12
CA ILE A 39 3.78 8.14 -7.88
C ILE A 39 3.94 6.99 -8.86
N ILE A 40 4.99 7.07 -9.69
CA ILE A 40 5.35 5.99 -10.62
C ILE A 40 6.33 5.05 -9.91
N VAL A 41 6.01 3.75 -9.90
CA VAL A 41 6.72 2.73 -9.12
C VAL A 41 7.12 1.53 -9.98
N GLN A 42 8.08 0.73 -9.49
CA GLN A 42 8.55 -0.47 -10.18
C GLN A 42 7.62 -1.67 -9.99
N GLU A 43 6.86 -1.67 -8.90
CA GLU A 43 6.03 -2.81 -8.54
C GLU A 43 4.75 -2.89 -9.37
N SER A 44 4.32 -4.11 -9.63
CA SER A 44 3.05 -4.37 -10.32
C SER A 44 1.84 -3.98 -9.46
N PRO A 45 0.67 -3.72 -10.07
CA PRO A 45 -0.56 -3.51 -9.31
C PRO A 45 -0.87 -4.65 -8.32
N ASP A 46 -0.67 -5.90 -8.73
CA ASP A 46 -0.93 -7.08 -7.90
C ASP A 46 -0.04 -7.12 -6.66
N GLU A 47 1.24 -6.77 -6.80
CA GLU A 47 2.20 -6.69 -5.71
C GLU A 47 1.83 -5.59 -4.70
N ILE A 48 1.39 -4.44 -5.21
CA ILE A 48 0.91 -3.33 -4.36
C ILE A 48 -0.34 -3.76 -3.60
N VAL A 49 -1.33 -4.36 -4.28
CA VAL A 49 -2.56 -4.87 -3.66
C VAL A 49 -2.23 -5.88 -2.56
N ARG A 50 -1.33 -6.82 -2.84
CA ARG A 50 -0.89 -7.81 -1.85
C ARG A 50 -0.29 -7.13 -0.61
N ARG A 51 0.62 -6.17 -0.78
CA ARG A 51 1.22 -5.43 0.33
C ARG A 51 0.19 -4.64 1.14
N VAL A 52 -0.81 -4.05 0.48
CA VAL A 52 -1.91 -3.36 1.16
C VAL A 52 -2.74 -4.33 2.00
N VAL A 53 -3.06 -5.51 1.46
CA VAL A 53 -3.81 -6.55 2.19
C VAL A 53 -3.01 -7.06 3.39
N GLU A 54 -1.71 -7.33 3.21
CA GLU A 54 -0.82 -7.75 4.30
C GLU A 54 -0.73 -6.67 5.40
N TYR A 55 -0.59 -5.40 5.01
CA TYR A 55 -0.62 -4.28 5.96
C TYR A 55 -1.94 -4.22 6.73
N LYS A 56 -3.08 -4.27 6.02
CA LYS A 56 -4.41 -4.24 6.64
C LYS A 56 -4.64 -5.40 7.60
N ARG A 57 -4.21 -6.61 7.24
CA ARG A 57 -4.28 -7.79 8.14
C ARG A 57 -3.43 -7.61 9.39
N ALA A 58 -2.26 -6.99 9.27
CA ALA A 58 -1.40 -6.75 10.43
C ALA A 58 -1.99 -5.73 11.40
N ILE A 59 -2.66 -4.67 10.89
CA ILE A 59 -3.27 -3.64 11.74
C ILE A 59 -4.67 -4.00 12.25
N LEU A 60 -5.42 -4.82 11.49
CA LEU A 60 -6.78 -5.29 11.81
C LEU A 60 -6.76 -6.76 12.23
N GLY A 61 -5.68 -7.25 12.85
CA GLY A 61 -5.51 -8.65 13.24
C GLY A 61 -6.78 -9.26 13.84
N PRO A 62 -6.98 -10.59 13.72
CA PRO A 62 -8.27 -11.22 13.99
C PRO A 62 -8.83 -10.70 15.30
N ARG A 63 -9.92 -9.93 15.22
CA ARG A 63 -10.69 -9.56 16.41
C ARG A 63 -11.04 -10.89 17.07
N GLY A 64 -10.56 -11.11 18.29
CA GLY A 64 -11.09 -12.17 19.12
C GLY A 64 -12.63 -12.02 19.18
N PRO A 65 -13.38 -13.10 19.44
CA PRO A 65 -14.85 -13.08 19.45
C PRO A 65 -15.44 -11.97 20.33
N ASP A 66 -14.65 -11.44 21.26
CA ASP A 66 -15.09 -10.54 22.33
C ASP A 66 -14.63 -9.08 22.14
N GLY A 67 -13.97 -8.75 21.02
CA GLY A 67 -13.56 -7.37 20.70
C GLY A 67 -12.48 -6.75 21.61
N SER A 68 -11.87 -7.54 22.49
CA SER A 68 -10.74 -7.11 23.30
C SER A 68 -9.47 -7.02 22.45
N VAL A 69 -8.84 -5.84 22.46
CA VAL A 69 -7.52 -5.63 21.86
C VAL A 69 -6.49 -6.21 22.82
N SER A 70 -6.09 -7.47 22.62
CA SER A 70 -4.99 -8.05 23.37
C SER A 70 -3.67 -7.69 22.66
N GLY A 71 -3.07 -6.57 23.06
CA GLY A 71 -1.68 -6.26 22.78
C GLY A 71 -0.77 -6.68 23.94
N PRO A 72 0.53 -6.89 23.72
CA PRO A 72 1.49 -7.30 24.75
C PRO A 72 1.71 -6.27 25.86
#